data_AF-K0EPY0-F1
#
_entry.id   AF-K0EPY0-F1
#
_cell.length_a   1.000
_cell.length_b   1.000
_cell.length_c   1.000
_cell.angle_alpha   90.00
_cell.angle_beta   90.00
_cell.angle_gamma   90.00
#
_symmetry.space_group_name_H-M   'P 1'
#
loop_
_entity.id
_entity.type
_entity.pdbx_description
1 polymer ?
#
loop_
_entity_poly.entity_id
_entity_poly.type
_entity_poly.pdbx_seq_one_letter_code
_entity_poly.pdbx_strand_id
1 'polypeptide(L)'
;MTAPKDETGQEFPTEFVVTSLTGSLAVRTTEQGLPLGIKLDQDQLRRAPEALAAEILRLCKQSANRAGLARRNQLKEAGFTSEMLAMTGLPTEQEVARQEIIEEQEYETEPQSWLRSV
;
A
#
# COMPACT_ATOMS: atom_id res chain seq x y z
N MET A 1 3.42 -16.71 -15.00
CA MET A 1 4.71 -16.04 -14.72
C MET A 1 5.02 -16.36 -13.28
N THR A 2 5.96 -17.26 -13.01
CA THR A 2 6.31 -17.75 -11.67
C THR A 2 7.07 -16.67 -10.93
N ALA A 3 6.68 -16.30 -9.71
CA ALA A 3 7.39 -15.26 -8.97
C ALA A 3 8.75 -15.80 -8.47
N PRO A 4 9.74 -14.91 -8.26
CA PRO A 4 11.05 -15.33 -7.77
C PRO A 4 10.89 -16.00 -6.40
N LYS A 5 11.38 -17.24 -6.30
CA LYS A 5 11.48 -17.99 -5.05
C LYS A 5 12.74 -17.55 -4.31
N ASP A 6 12.60 -17.13 -3.07
CA ASP A 6 13.73 -16.89 -2.20
C ASP A 6 14.30 -18.23 -1.65
N GLU A 7 15.45 -18.18 -0.98
CA GLU A 7 16.26 -19.35 -0.59
C GLU A 7 15.52 -20.34 0.34
N THR A 8 14.42 -19.91 0.96
CA THR A 8 13.52 -20.72 1.81
C THR A 8 12.38 -21.39 1.04
N GLY A 9 12.26 -21.15 -0.28
CA GLY A 9 11.18 -21.68 -1.12
C GLY A 9 9.84 -20.94 -0.97
N GLN A 10 9.77 -19.90 -0.15
CA GLN A 10 8.57 -19.08 0.03
C GLN A 10 8.51 -18.01 -1.07
N GLU A 11 7.49 -18.11 -1.92
CA GLU A 11 7.25 -17.19 -3.04
C GLU A 11 6.81 -15.82 -2.50
N PHE A 12 7.44 -14.73 -2.96
CA PHE A 12 7.05 -13.39 -2.54
C PHE A 12 5.64 -13.06 -3.08
N PRO A 13 4.74 -12.47 -2.28
CA PRO A 13 3.41 -12.08 -2.76
C PRO A 13 3.52 -11.12 -3.95
N THR A 14 2.76 -11.42 -5.00
CA THR A 14 2.69 -10.58 -6.22
C THR A 14 1.56 -9.55 -6.16
N GLU A 15 0.66 -9.68 -5.20
CA GLU A 15 -0.49 -8.81 -5.02
C GLU A 15 -0.57 -8.31 -3.57
N PHE A 16 -0.92 -7.03 -3.43
CA PHE A 16 -1.03 -6.34 -2.15
C PHE A 16 -2.39 -5.67 -2.05
N VAL A 17 -2.95 -5.61 -0.85
CA VAL A 17 -4.22 -4.95 -0.57
C VAL A 17 -4.00 -3.89 0.50
N VAL A 18 -4.46 -2.68 0.22
CA VAL A 18 -4.49 -1.57 1.17
C VAL A 18 -5.90 -0.99 1.21
N THR A 19 -6.34 -0.60 2.41
CA THR A 19 -7.64 0.01 2.64
C THR A 19 -7.49 1.44 3.15
N SER A 20 -8.49 2.28 2.88
CA SER A 20 -8.61 3.57 3.56
C SER A 20 -8.73 3.39 5.07
N LEU A 21 -8.51 4.47 5.83
CA LEU A 21 -8.65 4.47 7.29
C LEU A 21 -10.03 3.98 7.75
N THR A 22 -11.08 4.36 7.03
CA THR A 22 -12.47 3.95 7.28
C THR A 22 -12.80 2.55 6.77
N GLY A 23 -11.94 1.96 5.93
CA GLY A 23 -12.22 0.71 5.22
C GLY A 23 -13.31 0.82 4.15
N SER A 24 -13.77 2.03 3.80
CA SER A 24 -14.79 2.24 2.76
C SER A 24 -14.22 2.16 1.34
N LEU A 25 -12.89 2.15 1.20
CA LEU A 25 -12.18 1.96 -0.05
C LEU A 25 -11.05 0.96 0.16
N ALA A 26 -10.87 0.05 -0.79
CA ALA A 26 -9.75 -0.89 -0.83
C ALA A 26 -9.22 -0.98 -2.25
N VAL A 27 -7.90 -0.98 -2.39
CA VAL A 27 -7.20 -1.21 -3.66
C VAL A 27 -6.41 -2.50 -3.56
N ARG A 28 -6.48 -3.29 -4.63
CA ARG A 28 -5.60 -4.44 -4.84
C ARG A 28 -4.62 -4.07 -5.94
N THR A 29 -3.33 -4.19 -5.69
CA THR A 29 -2.27 -3.77 -6.62
C THR A 29 -1.22 -4.84 -6.83
N THR A 30 -0.39 -4.66 -7.86
CA THR A 30 0.92 -5.32 -7.95
C THR A 30 1.88 -4.78 -6.87
N GLU A 31 3.07 -5.36 -6.75
CA GLU A 31 4.17 -4.86 -5.88
C GLU A 31 4.54 -3.39 -6.17
N GLN A 32 4.38 -2.94 -7.41
CA GLN A 32 4.73 -1.60 -7.89
C GLN A 32 3.56 -0.61 -7.76
N GLY A 33 2.46 -1.02 -7.13
CA GLY A 33 1.27 -0.18 -6.95
C GLY A 33 0.38 -0.06 -8.18
N LEU A 34 0.56 -0.89 -9.21
CA LEU A 34 -0.36 -0.88 -10.37
C LEU A 34 -1.70 -1.49 -9.97
N PRO A 35 -2.83 -0.81 -10.19
CA PRO A 35 -4.14 -1.28 -9.73
C PRO A 35 -4.61 -2.50 -10.53
N LEU A 36 -4.99 -3.55 -9.81
CA LEU A 36 -5.61 -4.78 -10.32
C LEU A 36 -7.11 -4.86 -10.00
N GLY A 37 -7.57 -4.10 -9.00
CA GLY A 37 -8.98 -4.01 -8.64
C GLY A 37 -9.22 -3.01 -7.51
N ILE A 38 -10.43 -2.47 -7.47
CA ILE A 38 -10.86 -1.48 -6.48
C ILE A 38 -12.20 -1.95 -5.92
N LYS A 39 -12.35 -1.88 -4.60
CA LYS A 39 -13.63 -2.05 -3.89
C LYS A 39 -13.93 -0.75 -3.17
N LEU A 40 -15.16 -0.26 -3.30
CA LEU A 40 -15.61 0.96 -2.64
C LEU A 40 -17.05 0.81 -2.17
N ASP A 41 -17.36 1.41 -1.03
CA ASP A 41 -18.73 1.56 -0.55
C ASP A 41 -19.47 2.57 -1.45
N GLN A 42 -20.78 2.37 -1.65
CA GLN A 42 -21.56 3.10 -2.65
C GLN A 42 -21.61 4.61 -2.40
N ASP A 43 -21.52 5.05 -1.14
CA ASP A 43 -21.45 6.45 -0.74
C ASP A 43 -20.20 7.16 -1.28
N GLN A 44 -19.10 6.42 -1.50
CA GLN A 44 -17.87 6.99 -2.07
C GLN A 44 -18.09 7.53 -3.48
N LEU A 45 -19.07 7.00 -4.23
CA LEU A 45 -19.43 7.49 -5.57
C LEU A 45 -20.12 8.85 -5.57
N ARG A 46 -20.52 9.37 -4.39
CA ARG A 46 -21.08 10.71 -4.25
C ARG A 46 -20.03 11.79 -4.03
N ARG A 47 -18.77 11.41 -3.79
CA ARG A 47 -17.65 12.34 -3.60
C ARG A 47 -17.30 13.05 -4.91
N ALA A 48 -16.60 14.17 -4.81
CA ALA A 48 -15.99 14.81 -5.98
C ALA A 48 -15.07 13.79 -6.71
N PRO A 49 -15.20 13.59 -8.02
CA PRO A 49 -14.43 12.59 -8.77
C PRO A 49 -12.92 12.76 -8.59
N GLU A 50 -12.43 14.00 -8.55
CA GLU A 50 -11.02 14.32 -8.37
C GLU A 50 -10.52 13.88 -6.99
N ALA A 51 -11.33 14.09 -5.94
CA ALA A 51 -11.00 13.66 -4.59
C ALA A 51 -10.99 12.13 -4.45
N LEU A 52 -11.93 11.44 -5.10
CA LEU A 52 -11.94 9.98 -5.12
C LEU A 52 -10.73 9.41 -5.90
N ALA A 53 -10.42 9.98 -7.06
CA ALA A 53 -9.28 9.56 -7.87
C ALA A 53 -7.95 9.76 -7.14
N ALA A 54 -7.81 10.88 -6.43
CA ALA A 54 -6.61 11.19 -5.69
C ALA A 54 -6.44 10.29 -4.45
N GLU A 55 -7.53 9.93 -3.76
CA GLU A 55 -7.51 8.93 -2.68
C GLU A 55 -7.13 7.52 -3.21
N ILE A 56 -7.68 7.10 -4.35
CA ILE A 56 -7.31 5.82 -4.99
C ILE A 56 -5.81 5.82 -5.32
N LEU A 57 -5.29 6.90 -5.91
CA LEU A 57 -3.87 7.02 -6.24
C LEU A 57 -3.00 6.95 -4.98
N ARG A 58 -3.42 7.61 -3.89
CA ARG A 58 -2.75 7.59 -2.59
C ARG A 58 -2.65 6.16 -2.07
N LEU A 59 -3.77 5.41 -2.04
CA LEU A 59 -3.76 4.02 -1.61
C LEU A 59 -2.87 3.12 -2.50
N CYS A 60 -2.81 3.38 -3.81
CA CYS A 60 -1.90 2.65 -4.71
C CYS A 60 -0.42 2.91 -4.37
N LYS A 61 -0.04 4.16 -4.07
CA LYS A 61 1.31 4.51 -3.62
C LYS A 61 1.64 3.89 -2.27
N GLN A 62 0.70 3.95 -1.32
CA GLN A 62 0.83 3.31 -0.01
C GLN A 62 1.05 1.80 -0.18
N SER A 63 0.31 1.15 -1.06
CA SER A 63 0.48 -0.28 -1.38
C SER A 63 1.87 -0.59 -1.92
N ALA A 64 2.38 0.22 -2.86
CA ALA A 64 3.74 0.05 -3.40
C ALA A 64 4.82 0.21 -2.31
N ASN A 65 4.68 1.21 -1.44
CA ASN A 65 5.61 1.45 -0.34
C ASN A 65 5.64 0.28 0.65
N ARG A 66 4.46 -0.23 1.04
CA ARG A 66 4.34 -1.40 1.92
C ARG A 66 4.89 -2.67 1.27
N ALA A 67 4.64 -2.87 -0.03
CA ALA A 67 5.19 -3.99 -0.79
C ALA A 67 6.72 -3.93 -0.86
N GLY A 68 7.29 -2.75 -1.15
CA GLY A 68 8.74 -2.54 -1.15
C GLY A 68 9.38 -2.79 0.22
N LEU A 69 8.71 -2.40 1.31
CA LEU A 69 9.16 -2.71 2.67
C LEU A 69 9.11 -4.22 2.97
N ALA A 70 8.03 -4.89 2.56
CA ALA A 70 7.92 -6.35 2.69
C ALA A 70 9.05 -7.05 1.92
N ARG A 71 9.37 -6.58 0.71
CA ARG A 71 10.49 -7.10 -0.09
C ARG A 71 11.83 -6.86 0.59
N ARG A 72 12.03 -5.68 1.20
CA ARG A 72 13.23 -5.36 1.96
C ARG A 72 13.41 -6.30 3.15
N ASN A 73 12.34 -6.60 3.87
CA ASN A 73 12.34 -7.52 5.00
C ASN A 73 12.66 -8.95 4.56
N GLN A 74 12.06 -9.40 3.45
CA GLN A 74 12.35 -10.71 2.86
C GLN A 74 13.84 -10.85 2.51
N LEU A 75 14.43 -9.86 1.83
CA LEU A 75 15.86 -9.87 1.48
C LEU A 75 16.75 -9.85 2.73
N LYS A 76 16.35 -9.11 3.77
CA LYS A 76 17.05 -9.08 5.06
C LYS A 76 17.06 -10.47 5.71
N GLU A 77 15.93 -11.18 5.69
CA GLU A 77 15.82 -12.55 6.19
C GLU A 77 16.65 -13.53 5.35
N ALA A 78 16.79 -13.29 4.05
CA ALA A 78 17.70 -14.00 3.16
C ALA A 78 19.19 -13.62 3.35
N GLY A 79 19.53 -12.81 4.37
CA GLY A 79 20.92 -12.50 4.73
C GLY A 79 21.52 -11.29 4.03
N PHE A 80 20.74 -10.49 3.31
CA PHE A 80 21.26 -9.25 2.72
C PHE A 80 21.66 -8.26 3.82
N THR A 81 22.87 -7.71 3.68
CA THR A 81 23.37 -6.69 4.61
C THR A 81 22.61 -5.37 4.43
N SER A 82 22.65 -4.51 5.44
CA SER A 82 22.06 -3.17 5.36
C SER A 82 22.58 -2.35 4.17
N GLU A 83 23.86 -2.53 3.81
CA GLU A 83 24.50 -1.87 2.69
C GLU A 83 23.97 -2.40 1.34
N MET A 84 23.81 -3.72 1.21
CA MET A 84 23.17 -4.33 0.04
C MET A 84 21.72 -3.86 -0.12
N LEU A 85 20.96 -3.81 0.98
CA LEU A 85 19.59 -3.31 0.98
C LEU A 85 19.50 -1.81 0.68
N ALA A 86 20.53 -1.01 0.95
CA ALA A 86 20.53 0.41 0.57
C ALA A 86 20.65 0.58 -0.95
N MET A 87 21.32 -0.33 -1.65
CA MET A 87 21.50 -0.29 -3.10
C MET A 87 20.25 -0.73 -3.89
N THR A 88 19.28 -1.39 -3.26
CA THR A 88 18.07 -1.86 -3.96
C THR A 88 17.07 -0.75 -4.26
N GLY A 89 17.17 0.40 -3.58
CA GLY A 89 16.16 1.46 -3.65
C GLY A 89 14.84 1.10 -2.94
N LEU A 90 14.76 -0.03 -2.24
CA LEU A 90 13.56 -0.42 -1.49
C LEU A 90 13.36 0.50 -0.27
N PRO A 91 12.13 0.93 0.03
CA PRO A 91 11.84 1.86 1.11
C PRO A 91 12.17 1.27 2.48
N THR A 92 12.57 2.13 3.40
CA THR A 92 12.81 1.76 4.81
C THR A 92 11.53 1.90 5.62
N GLU A 93 11.47 1.26 6.79
CA GLU A 93 10.35 1.43 7.73
C GLU A 93 10.10 2.90 8.07
N GLN A 94 11.18 3.67 8.27
CA GLN A 94 11.08 5.10 8.56
C GLN A 94 10.52 5.89 7.37
N GLU A 95 10.92 5.56 6.14
CA GLU A 95 10.41 6.23 4.95
C GLU A 95 8.93 5.93 4.73
N VAL A 96 8.52 4.66 4.87
CA VAL A 96 7.10 4.27 4.78
C VAL A 96 6.28 4.97 5.84
N ALA A 97 6.71 4.93 7.11
CA ALA A 97 5.98 5.58 8.21
C ALA A 97 5.87 7.09 8.00
N ARG A 98 6.95 7.75 7.55
CA ARG A 98 6.94 9.19 7.25
C ARG A 98 5.94 9.52 6.15
N GLN A 99 5.91 8.75 5.07
CA GLN A 99 4.99 9.01 3.98
C GLN A 99 3.54 8.79 4.37
N GLU A 100 3.24 7.74 5.14
CA GLU A 100 1.87 7.51 5.63
C GLU A 100 1.38 8.65 6.52
N ILE A 101 2.25 9.21 7.37
CA ILE A 101 1.89 10.39 8.20
C ILE A 101 1.60 11.62 7.32
N ILE A 102 2.42 11.89 6.31
CA ILE A 102 2.21 13.03 5.39
C ILE A 102 0.90 12.86 4.64
N GLU A 103 0.66 11.67 4.09
CA GLU A 103 -0.53 11.32 3.35
C GLU A 103 -1.81 11.43 4.20
N GLU A 104 -1.76 11.02 5.47
CA GLU A 104 -2.89 11.15 6.41
C GLU A 104 -3.19 12.61 6.74
N GLN A 105 -2.18 13.45 6.94
CA GLN A 105 -2.37 14.88 7.24
C GLN A 105 -2.93 15.66 6.05
N GLU A 106 -2.51 15.34 4.83
CA GLU A 106 -3.05 15.96 3.62
C GLU A 106 -4.53 15.58 3.37
N TYR A 107 -4.97 14.43 3.92
CA TYR A 107 -6.30 13.87 3.71
C TYR A 107 -7.15 13.84 4.97
N GLU A 108 -6.96 14.77 5.91
CA GLU A 108 -7.83 14.99 7.07
C GLU A 108 -9.27 15.35 6.60
N THR A 109 -9.94 14.33 6.10
CA THR A 109 -11.35 14.23 5.81
C THR A 109 -11.93 13.85 7.14
N GLU A 110 -12.63 14.78 7.78
CA GLU A 110 -13.40 14.46 8.99
C GLU A 110 -14.15 13.15 8.75
N PRO A 111 -14.09 12.18 9.69
CA PRO A 111 -14.76 10.91 9.53
C PRO A 111 -16.26 11.17 9.30
N GLN A 112 -16.73 11.01 8.06
CA GLN A 112 -18.11 11.36 7.70
C GLN A 112 -19.15 10.48 8.39
N SER A 113 -18.74 9.36 8.99
CA SER A 113 -19.57 8.59 9.91
C SER A 113 -18.73 7.52 10.63
N TRP A 114 -18.85 7.44 11.96
CA TRP A 114 -18.38 6.30 12.75
C TRP A 114 -19.40 5.14 12.78
N LEU A 115 -20.59 5.36 12.21
CA LEU A 115 -21.68 4.39 12.19
C LEU A 115 -21.83 3.84 10.78
N ARG A 116 -21.41 2.59 10.59
CA ARG A 116 -21.91 1.80 9.46
C ARG A 116 -23.41 1.64 9.64
N SER A 117 -24.20 2.00 8.62
CA SER A 117 -25.58 1.55 8.54
C SER A 117 -25.56 0.03 8.40
N VAL A 118 -25.99 -0.65 9.46
CA VAL A 118 -26.38 -2.07 9.45
C VAL A 118 -27.76 -2.25 8.86
#